data_AF-A0A8R7PAE8-F1
#
_entry.id   AF-A0A8R7PAE8-F1
#
_cell.length_a   1.000
_cell.length_b   1.000
_cell.length_c   1.000
_cell.angle_alpha   90.00
_cell.angle_beta   90.00
_cell.angle_gamma   90.00
#
_symmetry.space_group_name_H-M   'P 1'
#
loop_
_entity.id
_entity.type
_entity.pdbx_description
1 polymer ?
#
loop_
_entity_poly.entity_id
_entity_poly.type
_entity_poly.pdbx_seq_one_letter_code
_entity_poly.pdbx_strand_id
1 'polypeptide(L)'
;MASFTNISLPLLLAILFPTLALCYINPAATSVHQNVTKPSAYRAYIVLVEPPRSNVGEDTHRQWHESFFPSSLTGESRESRLLHSYTQVFSAFAVRLTDAELETVVKKPRFVHAFPGRTLQLMTTHTPEFLGLRNVTGFWSQAGYGKGVIIGLLDSGIYAMHPSFNDHGVLPPPSRWKGSCEAARCNNKLIGAKPLIAGDDSGDREVHGTHTSSTVVRNFVTDASYHGMGAGTTAGIALGAHIAMYKVCNGHGCMQSAILASLEEAIKDGVDVLSLSLGGTTSISVDQDPISIDAFSAVAKGILVVCTAGNDGPFQGLISNEVSWLLTVAAGSMNRSFGVSIHLVNGKSIHGEALTQKLSPSSKLHPLLYLEERWYCNYEGDSSIAG
;
A
#
# COMPACT_ATOMS: atom_id res chain seq x y z
N MET A 1 -13.63 -41.85 33.18
CA MET A 1 -14.48 -42.98 32.74
C MET A 1 -15.94 -42.55 32.88
N ALA A 2 -16.80 -42.97 31.94
CA ALA A 2 -18.16 -42.48 31.58
C ALA A 2 -18.11 -41.48 30.40
N SER A 3 -17.84 -41.92 29.16
CA SER A 3 -18.71 -42.64 28.20
C SER A 3 -19.82 -41.76 27.61
N PHE A 4 -19.48 -41.03 26.56
CA PHE A 4 -20.44 -40.45 25.60
C PHE A 4 -20.66 -41.45 24.47
N THR A 5 -21.82 -42.09 24.46
CA THR A 5 -22.31 -42.88 23.33
C THR A 5 -23.76 -42.49 23.02
N ASN A 6 -24.05 -42.35 21.73
CA ASN A 6 -25.36 -42.21 21.10
C ASN A 6 -25.99 -40.80 21.02
N ILE A 7 -25.54 -40.03 20.02
CA ILE A 7 -26.46 -39.19 19.25
C ILE A 7 -26.32 -39.60 17.77
N SER A 8 -27.42 -40.09 17.23
CA SER A 8 -27.61 -40.67 15.90
C SER A 8 -27.44 -39.66 14.76
N LEU A 9 -26.86 -40.14 13.67
CA LEU A 9 -26.32 -39.43 12.51
C LEU A 9 -27.31 -38.93 11.40
N PRO A 10 -28.66 -38.98 11.46
CA PRO A 10 -29.46 -38.51 10.33
C PRO A 10 -30.00 -37.07 10.44
N LEU A 11 -29.66 -36.29 11.48
CA LEU A 11 -30.25 -34.95 11.70
C LEU A 11 -29.35 -33.75 11.30
N LEU A 12 -28.18 -33.99 10.67
CA LEU A 12 -27.24 -32.91 10.30
C LEU A 12 -27.23 -32.56 8.80
N LEU A 13 -28.13 -33.13 7.99
CA LEU A 13 -28.10 -33.02 6.51
C LEU A 13 -29.25 -32.18 5.91
N ALA A 14 -30.02 -31.45 6.71
CA ALA A 14 -31.21 -30.73 6.24
C ALA A 14 -31.15 -29.19 6.30
N ILE A 15 -29.98 -28.57 6.50
CA ILE A 15 -29.85 -27.08 6.58
C ILE A 15 -28.81 -26.51 5.59
N LEU A 16 -28.63 -27.16 4.43
CA LEU A 16 -27.69 -26.73 3.39
C LEU A 16 -28.34 -26.57 2.01
N PHE A 17 -29.49 -25.89 1.91
CA PHE A 17 -29.98 -25.39 0.62
C PHE A 17 -30.90 -24.17 0.78
N PRO A 18 -30.49 -22.95 0.40
CA PRO A 18 -31.41 -21.92 -0.04
C PRO A 18 -31.51 -21.93 -1.57
N THR A 19 -32.70 -22.33 -2.02
CA THR A 19 -33.40 -22.02 -3.27
C THR A 19 -32.73 -21.03 -4.24
N LEU A 20 -32.42 -21.51 -5.46
CA LEU A 20 -32.23 -20.69 -6.65
C LEU A 20 -33.54 -19.95 -7.01
N ALA A 21 -33.54 -18.62 -6.94
CA ALA A 21 -34.53 -17.81 -7.63
C ALA A 21 -34.04 -17.57 -9.07
N LEU A 22 -34.72 -18.15 -10.06
CA LEU A 22 -34.55 -17.84 -11.47
C LEU A 22 -35.08 -16.43 -11.74
N CYS A 23 -34.19 -15.47 -11.99
CA CYS A 23 -34.53 -14.26 -12.74
C CYS A 23 -34.38 -14.56 -14.23
N TYR A 24 -35.52 -14.71 -14.90
CA TYR A 24 -35.65 -14.69 -16.36
C TYR A 24 -35.14 -13.35 -16.90
N ILE A 25 -34.09 -13.36 -17.72
CA ILE A 25 -33.70 -12.21 -18.56
C ILE A 25 -34.04 -12.56 -20.00
N ASN A 26 -34.84 -11.69 -20.61
CA ASN A 26 -35.43 -11.76 -21.94
C ASN A 26 -34.33 -11.71 -23.04
N PRO A 27 -34.29 -12.62 -24.03
CA PRO A 27 -33.30 -12.59 -25.10
C PRO A 27 -33.83 -11.79 -26.30
N ALA A 28 -33.74 -10.46 -26.25
CA ALA A 28 -34.02 -9.62 -27.41
C ALA A 28 -33.34 -8.23 -27.30
N ALA A 29 -32.04 -8.19 -27.58
CA ALA A 29 -31.34 -6.99 -28.04
C ALA A 29 -29.97 -7.37 -28.62
N THR A 30 -29.97 -8.02 -29.78
CA THR A 30 -28.76 -8.13 -30.62
C THR A 30 -28.51 -6.78 -31.29
N SER A 31 -27.53 -6.01 -30.82
CA SER A 31 -26.91 -4.96 -31.63
C SER A 31 -25.58 -5.49 -32.17
N VAL A 32 -25.57 -5.76 -33.47
CA VAL A 32 -24.38 -6.06 -34.27
C VAL A 32 -23.46 -4.85 -34.22
N HIS A 33 -22.27 -4.98 -33.62
CA HIS A 33 -21.17 -4.05 -33.88
C HIS A 33 -20.09 -4.77 -34.70
N GLN A 34 -19.94 -4.29 -35.93
CA GLN A 34 -18.94 -4.73 -36.90
C GLN A 34 -17.52 -4.47 -36.41
N ASN A 35 -16.64 -5.43 -36.72
CA ASN A 35 -15.21 -5.43 -36.47
C ASN A 35 -14.49 -4.21 -37.07
N VAL A 36 -13.79 -3.46 -36.22
CA VAL A 36 -12.61 -2.67 -36.60
C VAL A 36 -11.48 -3.04 -35.65
N THR A 37 -10.52 -3.82 -36.15
CA THR A 37 -9.37 -4.39 -35.44
C THR A 37 -8.37 -3.28 -35.06
N LYS A 38 -8.38 -2.85 -33.79
CA LYS A 38 -7.25 -2.11 -33.18
C LYS A 38 -6.11 -3.11 -32.88
N PRO A 39 -4.83 -2.76 -33.11
CA PRO A 39 -3.73 -3.58 -32.62
C PRO A 39 -3.79 -3.58 -31.08
N SER A 40 -3.82 -4.77 -30.49
CA SER A 40 -4.01 -4.97 -29.05
C SER A 40 -2.76 -4.56 -28.28
N ALA A 41 -2.91 -3.64 -27.33
CA ALA A 41 -1.80 -3.19 -26.48
C ALA A 41 -1.39 -4.28 -25.49
N TYR A 42 -0.08 -4.39 -25.26
CA TYR A 42 0.52 -5.29 -24.28
C TYR A 42 0.31 -4.76 -22.87
N ARG A 43 -0.12 -5.63 -21.94
CA ARG A 43 -0.25 -5.32 -20.51
C ARG A 43 0.28 -6.46 -19.65
N ALA A 44 0.70 -6.15 -18.43
CA ALA A 44 1.13 -7.16 -17.48
C ALA A 44 -0.09 -7.93 -16.95
N TYR A 45 0.04 -9.25 -16.86
CA TYR A 45 -0.93 -10.16 -16.29
C TYR A 45 -0.23 -11.09 -15.30
N ILE A 46 -0.88 -11.38 -14.18
CA ILE A 46 -0.48 -12.42 -13.23
C ILE A 46 -1.37 -13.64 -13.50
N VAL A 47 -0.77 -14.73 -13.97
CA VAL A 47 -1.47 -15.94 -14.41
C VAL A 47 -1.22 -17.06 -13.40
N LEU A 48 -2.29 -17.54 -12.77
CA LEU A 48 -2.29 -18.67 -11.84
C LEU A 48 -2.56 -19.97 -12.60
N VAL A 49 -1.78 -20.99 -12.27
CA VAL A 49 -1.85 -22.34 -12.84
C VAL A 49 -1.77 -23.39 -11.74
N GLU A 50 -2.17 -24.62 -12.04
CA GLU A 50 -1.86 -25.73 -11.13
C GLU A 50 -0.37 -26.07 -11.20
N PRO A 51 0.26 -26.46 -10.07
CA PRO A 51 1.67 -26.86 -10.05
C PRO A 51 1.93 -28.14 -10.87
N PRO A 52 3.16 -28.38 -11.36
CA PRO A 52 3.53 -29.63 -12.03
C PRO A 52 3.28 -30.84 -11.11
N ARG A 53 3.04 -32.03 -11.70
CA ARG A 53 2.65 -33.25 -10.96
C ARG A 53 3.75 -33.85 -10.07
N SER A 54 4.97 -33.34 -10.14
CA SER A 54 6.13 -33.76 -9.36
C SER A 54 6.83 -32.53 -8.77
N ASN A 55 7.43 -32.65 -7.59
CA ASN A 55 8.35 -31.63 -7.07
C ASN A 55 9.60 -31.63 -7.95
N VAL A 56 9.81 -30.54 -8.68
CA VAL A 56 10.92 -30.39 -9.61
C VAL A 56 11.72 -29.15 -9.23
N GLY A 57 12.98 -29.07 -9.66
CA GLY A 57 13.83 -27.91 -9.39
C GLY A 57 13.29 -26.60 -10.01
N GLU A 58 13.82 -25.47 -9.56
CA GLU A 58 13.37 -24.12 -9.94
C GLU A 58 13.39 -23.87 -11.46
N ASP A 59 14.42 -24.35 -12.17
CA ASP A 59 14.53 -24.27 -13.63
C ASP A 59 13.38 -24.99 -14.36
N THR A 60 12.89 -26.10 -13.79
CA THR A 60 11.80 -26.87 -14.38
C THR A 60 10.43 -26.22 -14.10
N HIS A 61 10.30 -25.46 -12.99
CA HIS A 61 9.11 -24.66 -12.71
C HIS A 61 8.97 -23.48 -13.67
N ARG A 62 10.08 -22.83 -14.02
CA ARG A 62 10.09 -21.77 -15.03
C ARG A 62 9.66 -22.32 -16.40
N GLN A 63 10.21 -23.45 -16.84
CA GLN A 63 9.80 -24.12 -18.08
C GLN A 63 8.32 -24.53 -18.06
N TRP A 64 7.81 -24.96 -16.90
CA TRP A 64 6.38 -25.23 -16.71
C TRP A 64 5.53 -23.99 -16.96
N HIS A 65 5.88 -22.83 -16.40
CA HIS A 65 5.15 -21.57 -16.62
C HIS A 65 5.23 -21.10 -18.08
N GLU A 66 6.40 -21.20 -18.70
CA GLU A 66 6.59 -20.82 -20.11
C GLU A 66 5.82 -21.73 -21.08
N SER A 67 5.45 -22.96 -20.67
CA SER A 67 4.59 -23.84 -21.47
C SER A 67 3.18 -23.25 -21.70
N PHE A 68 2.76 -22.31 -20.85
CA PHE A 68 1.47 -21.65 -20.99
C PHE A 68 1.47 -20.52 -22.02
N PHE A 69 2.62 -20.14 -22.56
CA PHE A 69 2.72 -19.04 -23.51
C PHE A 69 2.04 -19.35 -24.85
N PRO A 70 1.47 -18.33 -25.53
CA PRO A 70 0.98 -18.45 -26.91
C PRO A 70 2.05 -19.04 -27.85
N SER A 71 1.61 -19.90 -28.78
CA SER A 71 2.50 -20.58 -29.75
C SER A 71 3.25 -19.63 -30.70
N SER A 72 2.77 -18.39 -30.82
CA SER A 72 3.38 -17.30 -31.60
C SER A 72 4.65 -16.73 -30.96
N LEU A 73 4.99 -17.11 -29.73
CA LEU A 73 6.15 -16.63 -28.99
C LEU A 73 7.35 -17.57 -29.20
N THR A 74 8.39 -17.10 -29.87
CA THR A 74 9.65 -17.82 -30.14
C THR A 74 10.87 -17.05 -29.63
N GLY A 75 11.92 -17.78 -29.22
CA GLY A 75 13.24 -17.22 -28.87
C GLY A 75 13.21 -16.11 -27.81
N GLU A 76 13.98 -15.04 -28.05
CA GLU A 76 14.17 -13.87 -27.16
C GLU A 76 12.87 -13.12 -26.80
N SER A 77 11.82 -13.25 -27.63
CA SER A 77 10.48 -12.68 -27.36
C SER A 77 9.76 -13.39 -26.19
N ARG A 78 10.11 -14.64 -25.90
CA ARG A 78 9.57 -15.38 -24.75
C ARG A 78 10.19 -14.87 -23.44
N GLU A 79 11.52 -14.76 -23.39
CA GLU A 79 12.24 -14.35 -22.18
C GLU A 79 11.94 -12.89 -21.80
N SER A 80 11.83 -11.99 -22.78
CA SER A 80 11.52 -10.57 -22.55
C SER A 80 10.08 -10.30 -22.09
N ARG A 81 9.17 -11.28 -22.17
CA ARG A 81 7.76 -11.13 -21.77
C ARG A 81 7.43 -11.78 -20.43
N LEU A 82 8.23 -12.74 -19.98
CA LEU A 82 8.13 -13.27 -18.62
C LEU A 82 8.69 -12.22 -17.66
N LEU A 83 7.84 -11.64 -16.83
CA LEU A 83 8.26 -10.66 -15.84
C LEU A 83 8.79 -11.39 -14.60
N HIS A 84 8.02 -12.36 -14.09
CA HIS A 84 8.38 -13.13 -12.90
C HIS A 84 7.74 -14.53 -12.91
N SER A 85 8.39 -15.49 -12.25
CA SER A 85 7.87 -16.83 -11.95
C SER A 85 7.67 -16.95 -10.43
N TYR A 86 6.49 -17.43 -10.01
CA TYR A 86 6.10 -17.59 -8.61
C TYR A 86 5.88 -19.08 -8.32
N THR A 87 6.65 -19.64 -7.39
CA THR A 87 6.63 -21.07 -7.06
C THR A 87 6.24 -21.35 -5.62
N GLN A 88 6.38 -20.38 -4.72
CA GLN A 88 6.32 -20.61 -3.29
C GLN A 88 4.93 -20.32 -2.65
N VAL A 89 4.16 -19.34 -3.16
CA VAL A 89 2.79 -19.02 -2.63
C VAL A 89 1.69 -19.76 -3.35
N PHE A 90 1.81 -19.78 -4.66
CA PHE A 90 0.90 -20.35 -5.63
C PHE A 90 1.73 -20.57 -6.89
N SER A 91 1.39 -21.57 -7.70
CA SER A 91 2.07 -21.74 -8.99
C SER A 91 1.53 -20.69 -9.96
N ALA A 92 2.31 -19.66 -10.25
CA ALA A 92 1.89 -18.57 -11.12
C ALA A 92 3.06 -17.89 -11.80
N PHE A 93 2.78 -17.06 -12.79
CA PHE A 93 3.78 -16.23 -13.44
C PHE A 93 3.20 -14.88 -13.82
N ALA A 94 4.02 -13.83 -13.77
CA ALA A 94 3.71 -12.53 -14.34
C ALA A 94 4.24 -12.46 -15.76
N VAL A 95 3.39 -12.11 -16.72
CA VAL A 95 3.72 -12.06 -18.14
C VAL A 95 3.09 -10.85 -18.82
N ARG A 96 3.77 -10.29 -19.80
CA ARG A 96 3.24 -9.20 -20.62
C ARG A 96 2.54 -9.76 -21.87
N LEU A 97 1.22 -9.67 -21.93
CA LEU A 97 0.38 -10.20 -23.03
C LEU A 97 -0.60 -9.15 -23.54
N THR A 98 -1.04 -9.33 -24.78
CA THR A 98 -2.27 -8.73 -25.29
C THR A 98 -3.50 -9.50 -24.82
N ASP A 99 -4.69 -8.93 -24.96
CA ASP A 99 -5.94 -9.62 -24.59
C ASP A 99 -6.19 -10.85 -25.46
N ALA A 100 -5.93 -10.74 -26.76
CA ALA A 100 -6.07 -11.84 -27.69
C ALA A 100 -5.11 -13.00 -27.34
N GLU A 101 -3.88 -12.68 -26.93
CA GLU A 101 -2.95 -13.69 -26.43
C GLU A 101 -3.41 -14.29 -25.10
N LEU A 102 -3.93 -13.48 -24.18
CA LEU A 102 -4.48 -13.99 -22.92
C LEU A 102 -5.62 -14.99 -23.14
N GLU A 103 -6.50 -14.75 -24.12
CA GLU A 103 -7.56 -15.70 -24.48
C GLU A 103 -7.03 -17.07 -24.91
N THR A 104 -5.82 -17.13 -25.47
CA THR A 104 -5.17 -18.41 -25.80
C THR A 104 -4.60 -19.10 -24.56
N VAL A 105 -4.12 -18.34 -23.58
CA VAL A 105 -3.58 -18.85 -22.31
C VAL A 105 -4.70 -19.42 -21.44
N VAL A 106 -5.84 -18.74 -21.36
CA VAL A 106 -7.02 -19.14 -20.57
C VAL A 106 -7.56 -20.52 -21.00
N LYS A 107 -7.39 -20.88 -22.28
CA LYS A 107 -7.87 -22.15 -22.83
C LYS A 107 -6.94 -23.35 -22.53
N LYS A 108 -5.77 -23.12 -21.94
CA LYS A 108 -4.80 -24.20 -21.69
C LYS A 108 -5.22 -25.05 -20.48
N PRO A 109 -5.05 -26.38 -20.56
CA PRO A 109 -5.28 -27.25 -19.41
C PRO A 109 -4.47 -26.77 -18.20
N ARG A 110 -5.08 -26.81 -17.01
CA ARG A 110 -4.47 -26.43 -15.72
C ARG A 110 -4.24 -24.93 -15.53
N PHE A 111 -4.79 -24.10 -16.42
CA PHE A 111 -5.02 -22.69 -16.13
C PHE A 111 -6.06 -22.56 -15.00
N VAL A 112 -5.80 -21.66 -14.04
CA VAL A 112 -6.72 -21.38 -12.92
C VAL A 112 -7.35 -20.01 -13.09
N HIS A 113 -6.54 -18.95 -13.20
CA HIS A 113 -7.04 -17.59 -13.31
C HIS A 113 -5.99 -16.61 -13.85
N ALA A 114 -6.41 -15.45 -14.34
CA ALA A 114 -5.50 -14.37 -14.72
C ALA A 114 -5.99 -13.02 -14.19
N PHE A 115 -5.08 -12.26 -13.58
CA PHE A 115 -5.33 -10.91 -13.08
C PHE A 115 -4.57 -9.90 -13.94
N PRO A 116 -5.16 -8.76 -14.33
CA PRO A 116 -4.36 -7.65 -14.85
C PRO A 116 -3.42 -7.15 -13.74
N GLY A 117 -2.13 -7.03 -14.05
CA GLY A 117 -1.13 -6.45 -13.17
C GLY A 117 -1.47 -4.99 -12.87
N ARG A 118 -1.31 -4.56 -11.62
CA ARG A 118 -1.64 -3.21 -11.16
C ARG A 118 -0.44 -2.56 -10.48
N THR A 119 -0.29 -1.27 -10.70
CA THR A 119 0.62 -0.39 -9.94
C THR A 119 -0.19 0.30 -8.82
N LEU A 120 0.37 0.47 -7.62
CA LEU A 120 -0.34 1.01 -6.45
C LEU A 120 0.25 2.37 -6.00
N GLN A 121 -0.52 3.21 -5.30
CA GLN A 121 -0.14 4.59 -4.91
C GLN A 121 -0.68 5.02 -3.52
N LEU A 122 -0.02 6.01 -2.89
CA LEU A 122 -0.35 6.59 -1.56
C LEU A 122 -1.36 7.76 -1.66
N MET A 123 -2.30 7.86 -0.72
CA MET A 123 -3.43 8.81 -0.77
C MET A 123 -3.98 9.19 0.63
N THR A 124 -4.39 10.45 0.86
CA THR A 124 -4.99 10.90 2.16
C THR A 124 -6.22 11.84 2.08
N THR A 125 -6.69 12.26 0.89
CA THR A 125 -7.98 13.01 0.76
C THR A 125 -9.23 12.13 0.74
N HIS A 126 -9.10 10.82 0.53
CA HIS A 126 -10.23 9.91 0.31
C HIS A 126 -10.29 8.76 1.31
N THR A 127 -9.19 8.49 2.01
CA THR A 127 -9.01 7.31 2.85
C THR A 127 -10.06 7.19 3.96
N PRO A 128 -10.42 8.24 4.72
CA PRO A 128 -11.47 8.12 5.73
C PRO A 128 -12.81 7.69 5.13
N GLU A 129 -13.22 8.29 4.00
CA GLU A 129 -14.47 7.94 3.33
C GLU A 129 -14.43 6.51 2.76
N PHE A 130 -13.32 6.12 2.15
CA PHE A 130 -13.10 4.76 1.65
C PHE A 130 -13.22 3.70 2.77
N LEU A 131 -12.76 4.01 3.98
CA LEU A 131 -12.90 3.17 5.17
C LEU A 131 -14.29 3.27 5.84
N GLY A 132 -15.21 4.04 5.27
CA GLY A 132 -16.54 4.25 5.84
C GLY A 132 -16.58 5.17 7.06
N LEU A 133 -15.49 5.89 7.36
CA LEU A 133 -15.42 6.88 8.44
C LEU A 133 -16.12 8.17 7.98
N ARG A 134 -17.35 8.36 8.46
CA ARG A 134 -18.17 9.53 8.14
C ARG A 134 -18.16 10.51 9.30
N ASN A 135 -18.05 11.80 8.98
CA ASN A 135 -18.10 12.83 10.01
C ASN A 135 -19.48 12.82 10.71
N VAL A 136 -19.51 13.11 12.02
CA VAL A 136 -20.72 13.23 12.87
C VAL A 136 -21.47 11.91 13.14
N THR A 137 -21.26 10.85 12.36
CA THR A 137 -22.01 9.59 12.49
C THR A 137 -21.11 8.35 12.40
N GLY A 138 -21.60 7.20 12.87
CA GLY A 138 -20.86 5.94 12.78
C GLY A 138 -19.64 5.86 13.70
N PHE A 139 -18.74 4.91 13.41
CA PHE A 139 -17.60 4.57 14.27
C PHE A 139 -16.73 5.76 14.64
N TRP A 140 -16.51 6.70 13.70
CA TRP A 140 -15.62 7.83 13.92
C TRP A 140 -16.08 8.73 15.09
N SER A 141 -17.39 8.97 15.16
CA SER A 141 -18.03 9.69 16.26
C SER A 141 -18.06 8.89 17.57
N GLN A 142 -18.31 7.58 17.50
CA GLN A 142 -18.36 6.67 18.66
C GLN A 142 -17.00 6.54 19.34
N ALA A 143 -15.92 6.46 18.55
CA ALA A 143 -14.53 6.46 19.03
C ALA A 143 -14.06 7.86 19.46
N GLY A 144 -14.94 8.86 19.43
CA GLY A 144 -14.61 10.23 19.79
C GLY A 144 -13.47 10.82 18.95
N TYR A 145 -13.27 10.35 17.72
CA TYR A 145 -12.15 10.73 16.85
C TYR A 145 -10.75 10.45 17.46
N GLY A 146 -10.66 9.60 18.48
CA GLY A 146 -9.40 9.33 19.21
C GLY A 146 -9.05 10.34 20.29
N LYS A 147 -10.01 11.15 20.77
CA LYS A 147 -9.80 12.13 21.86
C LYS A 147 -9.10 11.50 23.07
N GLY A 148 -8.03 12.14 23.52
CA GLY A 148 -7.24 11.72 24.69
C GLY A 148 -6.23 10.61 24.41
N VAL A 149 -6.25 10.00 23.22
CA VAL A 149 -5.22 9.03 22.81
C VAL A 149 -3.95 9.77 22.40
N ILE A 150 -2.80 9.25 22.81
CA ILE A 150 -1.47 9.74 22.48
C ILE A 150 -0.77 8.70 21.62
N ILE A 151 -0.38 9.11 20.41
CA ILE A 151 0.26 8.26 19.42
C ILE A 151 1.72 8.69 19.28
N GLY A 152 2.65 7.83 19.67
CA GLY A 152 4.08 8.02 19.42
C GLY A 152 4.44 7.61 17.99
N LEU A 153 5.07 8.49 17.24
CA LEU A 153 5.60 8.18 15.90
C LEU A 153 7.11 8.12 15.94
N LEU A 154 7.67 7.02 15.45
CA LEU A 154 9.11 6.83 15.25
C LEU A 154 9.40 6.99 13.77
N ASP A 155 10.00 8.13 13.38
CA ASP A 155 10.11 8.51 11.98
C ASP A 155 11.25 9.51 11.72
N SER A 156 11.23 10.20 10.57
CA SER A 156 12.23 11.18 10.13
C SER A 156 12.12 12.58 10.76
N GLY A 157 11.20 12.75 11.71
CA GLY A 157 10.89 14.04 12.35
C GLY A 157 9.56 14.61 11.90
N ILE A 158 9.32 15.90 12.19
CA ILE A 158 8.07 16.56 11.83
C ILE A 158 8.25 18.02 11.41
N TYR A 159 7.56 18.44 10.34
CA TYR A 159 7.35 19.85 10.04
C TYR A 159 6.18 20.38 10.90
N ALA A 160 6.49 20.75 12.15
CA ALA A 160 5.50 21.10 13.18
C ALA A 160 4.54 22.25 12.79
N MET A 161 4.97 23.15 11.90
CA MET A 161 4.17 24.29 11.43
C MET A 161 3.17 23.94 10.33
N HIS A 162 3.14 22.69 9.85
CA HIS A 162 2.24 22.29 8.78
C HIS A 162 0.76 22.45 9.21
N PRO A 163 -0.14 22.98 8.36
CA PRO A 163 -1.56 23.18 8.71
C PRO A 163 -2.28 21.93 9.21
N SER A 164 -1.83 20.74 8.82
CA SER A 164 -2.33 19.45 9.33
C SER A 164 -2.27 19.32 10.85
N PHE A 165 -1.30 19.96 11.48
CA PHE A 165 -1.05 19.86 12.92
C PHE A 165 -1.58 21.05 13.70
N ASN A 166 -2.48 21.85 13.10
CA ASN A 166 -3.25 22.81 13.87
C ASN A 166 -4.07 22.08 14.94
N ASP A 167 -4.19 22.71 16.10
CA ASP A 167 -4.87 22.15 17.27
C ASP A 167 -6.25 22.78 17.51
N HIS A 168 -6.81 23.43 16.49
CA HIS A 168 -8.16 23.99 16.58
C HIS A 168 -9.19 22.89 16.85
N GLY A 169 -9.87 22.97 18.00
CA GLY A 169 -10.84 21.97 18.44
C GLY A 169 -10.23 20.71 19.07
N VAL A 170 -8.90 20.67 19.27
CA VAL A 170 -8.21 19.62 20.01
C VAL A 170 -8.11 20.03 21.48
N LEU A 171 -8.53 19.14 22.38
CA LEU A 171 -8.45 19.38 23.82
C LEU A 171 -6.98 19.38 24.29
N PRO A 172 -6.65 19.94 25.46
CA PRO A 172 -5.32 19.81 26.04
C PRO A 172 -4.90 18.33 26.22
N PRO A 173 -3.58 18.02 26.16
CA PRO A 173 -3.09 16.68 26.42
C PRO A 173 -3.53 16.17 27.80
N PRO A 174 -3.81 14.87 27.96
CA PRO A 174 -4.22 14.34 29.27
C PRO A 174 -3.08 14.45 30.30
N SER A 175 -3.44 14.62 31.57
CA SER A 175 -2.49 14.83 32.68
C SER A 175 -1.46 13.70 32.89
N ARG A 176 -1.72 12.50 32.35
CA ARG A 176 -0.76 11.38 32.39
C ARG A 176 0.42 11.55 31.44
N TRP A 177 0.33 12.47 30.46
CA TRP A 177 1.41 12.75 29.52
C TRP A 177 2.62 13.34 30.25
N LYS A 178 3.79 12.74 30.05
CA LYS A 178 5.04 13.14 30.71
C LYS A 178 6.12 13.62 29.74
N GLY A 179 5.85 13.54 28.45
CA GLY A 179 6.82 13.94 27.44
C GLY A 179 7.03 15.44 27.35
N SER A 180 8.15 15.78 26.72
CA SER A 180 8.58 17.15 26.49
C SER A 180 8.55 17.48 25.01
N CYS A 181 8.60 18.77 24.72
CA CYS A 181 8.77 19.28 23.38
C CYS A 181 10.07 20.07 23.28
N GLU A 182 11.03 19.50 22.56
CA GLU A 182 12.30 20.18 22.26
C GLU A 182 12.19 20.98 20.95
N ALA A 183 11.14 20.75 20.17
CA ALA A 183 10.78 21.58 19.03
C ALA A 183 10.16 22.91 19.48
N ALA A 184 10.50 24.00 18.79
CA ALA A 184 10.05 25.35 19.16
C ALA A 184 8.51 25.59 19.07
N ARG A 185 7.68 24.61 18.66
CA ARG A 185 6.22 24.79 18.44
C ARG A 185 5.38 23.52 18.66
N CYS A 186 5.39 22.95 19.87
CA CYS A 186 4.30 22.05 20.26
C CYS A 186 3.01 22.82 20.59
N ASN A 187 1.89 22.12 20.48
CA ASN A 187 0.55 22.63 20.74
C ASN A 187 -0.32 21.47 21.28
N ASN A 188 -1.66 21.61 21.29
CA ASN A 188 -2.51 20.53 21.78
C ASN A 188 -2.61 19.33 20.82
N LYS A 189 -2.11 19.43 19.58
CA LYS A 189 -2.06 18.32 18.60
C LYS A 189 -0.71 17.59 18.66
N LEU A 190 0.38 18.32 18.39
CA LEU A 190 1.76 17.86 18.52
C LEU A 190 2.22 18.20 19.94
N ILE A 191 2.19 17.21 20.83
CA ILE A 191 2.40 17.42 22.27
C ILE A 191 3.81 17.07 22.73
N GLY A 192 4.58 16.39 21.87
CA GLY A 192 5.98 16.07 22.09
C GLY A 192 6.74 15.96 20.77
N ALA A 193 8.01 16.35 20.79
CA ALA A 193 8.90 16.24 19.64
C ALA A 193 10.34 16.15 20.15
N LYS A 194 10.99 15.00 19.93
CA LYS A 194 12.32 14.68 20.44
C LYS A 194 13.22 14.17 19.30
N PRO A 195 14.40 14.76 19.08
CA PRO A 195 15.43 14.17 18.25
C PRO A 195 16.25 13.14 19.04
N LEU A 196 16.23 11.87 18.60
CA LEU A 196 16.97 10.79 19.26
C LEU A 196 18.29 10.47 18.54
N ILE A 197 18.55 11.15 17.43
CA ILE A 197 19.83 11.14 16.73
C ILE A 197 20.67 12.31 17.27
N ALA A 198 21.86 11.99 17.79
CA ALA A 198 22.76 12.99 18.35
C ALA A 198 23.14 14.06 17.32
N GLY A 199 22.98 15.34 17.70
CA GLY A 199 23.29 16.48 16.84
C GLY A 199 22.21 16.84 15.81
N ASP A 200 21.06 16.13 15.81
CA ASP A 200 19.94 16.44 14.93
C ASP A 200 18.87 17.28 15.65
N ASP A 201 17.98 17.90 14.86
CA ASP A 201 16.77 18.58 15.34
C ASP A 201 15.53 17.72 15.07
N SER A 202 14.38 18.08 15.63
CA SER A 202 13.12 17.37 15.40
C SER A 202 12.51 17.61 14.00
N GLY A 203 13.14 18.44 13.17
CA GLY A 203 12.65 18.85 11.87
C GLY A 203 12.71 17.71 10.85
N ASP A 204 11.69 17.66 10.00
CA ASP A 204 11.58 16.64 8.97
C ASP A 204 12.17 17.12 7.64
N ARG A 205 13.34 16.62 7.30
CA ARG A 205 13.99 16.88 5.99
C ARG A 205 13.60 15.85 4.93
N GLU A 206 13.09 14.69 5.35
CA GLU A 206 12.71 13.57 4.47
C GLU A 206 11.22 13.60 4.11
N VAL A 207 10.42 14.44 4.77
CA VAL A 207 8.95 14.60 4.58
C VAL A 207 8.12 13.38 5.03
N HIS A 208 8.75 12.21 5.19
CA HIS A 208 8.10 10.96 5.53
C HIS A 208 7.36 11.05 6.87
N GLY A 209 8.02 11.50 7.94
CA GLY A 209 7.42 11.64 9.26
C GLY A 209 6.27 12.65 9.33
N THR A 210 6.36 13.74 8.56
CA THR A 210 5.26 14.70 8.40
C THR A 210 4.07 14.05 7.67
N HIS A 211 4.34 13.27 6.63
CA HIS A 211 3.31 12.58 5.86
C HIS A 211 2.60 11.51 6.71
N THR A 212 3.34 10.63 7.38
CA THR A 212 2.79 9.58 8.27
C THR A 212 2.01 10.19 9.43
N SER A 213 2.58 11.18 10.12
CA SER A 213 1.88 11.93 11.19
C SER A 213 0.57 12.54 10.70
N SER A 214 0.58 13.14 9.51
CA SER A 214 -0.63 13.74 8.94
C SER A 214 -1.65 12.70 8.46
N THR A 215 -1.24 11.47 8.16
CA THR A 215 -2.17 10.38 7.85
C THR A 215 -2.93 9.96 9.12
N VAL A 216 -2.25 10.01 10.28
CA VAL A 216 -2.83 9.62 11.57
C VAL A 216 -3.76 10.69 12.12
N VAL A 217 -3.28 11.92 12.37
CA VAL A 217 -4.01 12.89 13.23
C VAL A 217 -4.37 14.21 12.57
N ARG A 218 -4.15 14.37 11.27
CA ARG A 218 -4.42 15.64 10.58
C ARG A 218 -5.83 16.16 10.88
N ASN A 219 -5.94 17.44 11.24
CA ASN A 219 -7.24 18.11 11.33
C ASN A 219 -7.85 18.30 9.93
N PHE A 220 -9.13 18.63 9.82
CA PHE A 220 -9.71 18.95 8.52
C PHE A 220 -8.92 20.08 7.84
N VAL A 221 -8.36 19.79 6.67
CA VAL A 221 -7.70 20.78 5.80
C VAL A 221 -8.42 20.77 4.46
N THR A 222 -9.16 21.85 4.20
CA THR A 222 -9.89 22.07 2.95
C THR A 222 -8.94 22.46 1.82
N ASP A 223 -9.40 22.29 0.58
CA ASP A 223 -8.68 22.66 -0.64
C ASP A 223 -7.28 22.05 -0.77
N ALA A 224 -7.07 20.90 -0.11
CA ALA A 224 -5.84 20.16 -0.19
C ALA A 224 -5.77 19.42 -1.53
N SER A 225 -4.67 19.60 -2.25
CA SER A 225 -4.39 18.91 -3.50
C SER A 225 -2.89 18.83 -3.75
N TYR A 226 -2.47 17.92 -4.62
CA TYR A 226 -1.13 17.89 -5.16
C TYR A 226 -1.19 18.43 -6.60
N HIS A 227 -0.84 19.70 -6.80
CA HIS A 227 -1.01 20.39 -8.08
C HIS A 227 -2.43 20.24 -8.67
N GLY A 228 -3.46 20.34 -7.82
CA GLY A 228 -4.87 20.14 -8.15
C GLY A 228 -5.33 18.69 -8.26
N MET A 229 -4.41 17.73 -8.25
CA MET A 229 -4.77 16.31 -8.19
C MET A 229 -5.24 15.93 -6.80
N GLY A 230 -6.29 15.10 -6.76
CA GLY A 230 -6.86 14.59 -5.52
C GLY A 230 -7.47 15.68 -4.65
N ALA A 231 -7.91 16.80 -5.25
CA ALA A 231 -8.50 17.94 -4.58
C ALA A 231 -9.66 17.53 -3.66
N GLY A 232 -9.66 18.04 -2.44
CA GLY A 232 -10.73 17.81 -1.49
C GLY A 232 -10.35 18.24 -0.09
N THR A 233 -11.15 17.79 0.88
CA THR A 233 -10.84 17.97 2.29
C THR A 233 -10.06 16.75 2.78
N THR A 234 -8.81 16.96 3.22
CA THR A 234 -8.04 15.91 3.90
C THR A 234 -8.38 15.85 5.38
N ALA A 235 -8.32 14.65 5.96
CA ALA A 235 -8.41 14.42 7.40
C ALA A 235 -7.57 13.19 7.77
N GLY A 236 -6.99 13.20 8.97
CA GLY A 236 -6.38 12.01 9.56
C GLY A 236 -7.43 11.03 10.09
N ILE A 237 -7.03 9.80 10.33
CA ILE A 237 -7.92 8.75 10.87
C ILE A 237 -8.38 9.06 12.31
N ALA A 238 -7.49 9.58 13.15
CA ALA A 238 -7.75 9.91 14.56
C ALA A 238 -7.48 11.41 14.81
N LEU A 239 -8.25 12.28 14.17
CA LEU A 239 -8.06 13.73 14.25
C LEU A 239 -8.23 14.36 15.65
N GLY A 240 -8.84 13.65 16.60
CA GLY A 240 -8.94 14.06 18.00
C GLY A 240 -7.76 13.60 18.88
N ALA A 241 -6.89 12.74 18.36
CA ALA A 241 -5.72 12.24 19.08
C ALA A 241 -4.56 13.25 19.07
N HIS A 242 -3.63 13.02 20.00
CA HIS A 242 -2.36 13.73 20.10
C HIS A 242 -1.25 12.90 19.47
N ILE A 243 -0.21 13.57 18.96
CA ILE A 243 1.01 12.91 18.51
C ILE A 243 2.24 13.38 19.29
N ALA A 244 3.16 12.44 19.48
CA ALA A 244 4.52 12.70 19.91
C ALA A 244 5.50 12.17 18.87
N MET A 245 6.35 13.03 18.32
CA MET A 245 7.33 12.66 17.31
C MET A 245 8.67 12.31 17.95
N TYR A 246 9.14 11.10 17.70
CA TYR A 246 10.48 10.64 18.06
C TYR A 246 11.28 10.46 16.78
N LYS A 247 12.17 11.40 16.49
CA LYS A 247 12.98 11.33 15.28
C LYS A 247 14.11 10.34 15.46
N VAL A 248 14.04 9.25 14.70
CA VAL A 248 14.99 8.14 14.71
C VAL A 248 15.60 7.88 13.33
N CYS A 249 15.11 8.59 12.31
CA CYS A 249 15.62 8.53 10.94
C CYS A 249 16.08 9.91 10.44
N ASN A 250 17.03 9.90 9.52
CA ASN A 250 17.45 11.06 8.74
C ASN A 250 17.89 10.61 7.33
N GLY A 251 18.52 11.49 6.53
CA GLY A 251 18.99 11.17 5.18
C GLY A 251 20.01 10.03 5.09
N HIS A 252 20.55 9.54 6.21
CA HIS A 252 21.42 8.36 6.28
C HIS A 252 20.66 7.06 6.65
N GLY A 253 19.35 7.13 6.85
CA GLY A 253 18.51 6.02 7.28
C GLY A 253 18.08 6.12 8.75
N CYS A 254 17.59 5.00 9.29
CA CYS A 254 17.08 4.92 10.65
C CYS A 254 18.12 4.28 11.58
N MET A 255 18.47 4.96 12.67
CA MET A 255 19.50 4.49 13.59
C MET A 255 18.89 3.53 14.60
N GLN A 256 19.32 2.27 14.60
CA GLN A 256 18.82 1.25 15.54
C GLN A 256 18.93 1.69 17.00
N SER A 257 20.05 2.32 17.38
CA SER A 257 20.22 2.88 18.72
C SER A 257 19.21 3.98 19.07
N ALA A 258 18.84 4.82 18.10
CA ALA A 258 17.82 5.86 18.27
C ALA A 258 16.40 5.26 18.38
N ILE A 259 16.13 4.17 17.64
CA ILE A 259 14.86 3.42 17.74
C ILE A 259 14.68 2.87 19.15
N LEU A 260 15.69 2.21 19.71
CA LEU A 260 15.62 1.68 21.09
C LEU A 260 15.46 2.80 22.12
N ALA A 261 16.26 3.86 22.00
CA ALA A 261 16.13 5.03 22.87
C ALA A 261 14.73 5.65 22.79
N SER A 262 14.13 5.68 21.60
CA SER A 262 12.78 6.18 21.39
C SER A 262 11.70 5.30 21.99
N LEU A 263 11.81 3.96 21.93
CA LEU A 263 10.82 3.06 22.51
C LEU A 263 10.77 3.23 24.03
N GLU A 264 11.93 3.26 24.66
CA GLU A 264 12.10 3.55 26.09
C GLU A 264 11.51 4.93 26.45
N GLU A 265 11.81 5.97 25.65
CA GLU A 265 11.31 7.32 25.90
C GLU A 265 9.79 7.43 25.74
N ALA A 266 9.22 6.77 24.73
CA ALA A 266 7.78 6.77 24.49
C ALA A 266 7.02 6.05 25.61
N ILE A 267 7.58 4.95 26.13
CA ILE A 267 7.05 4.27 27.32
C ILE A 267 7.04 5.22 28.53
N LYS A 268 8.14 5.94 28.77
CA LYS A 268 8.25 6.90 29.88
C LYS A 268 7.26 8.05 29.76
N ASP A 269 7.09 8.55 28.55
CA ASP A 269 6.19 9.66 28.24
C ASP A 269 4.71 9.29 28.38
N GLY A 270 4.39 7.99 28.31
CA GLY A 270 3.05 7.45 28.49
C GLY A 270 2.21 7.49 27.21
N VAL A 271 2.80 7.13 26.07
CA VAL A 271 2.04 6.93 24.82
C VAL A 271 1.08 5.74 24.94
N ASP A 272 -0.04 5.76 24.22
CA ASP A 272 -0.99 4.64 24.18
C ASP A 272 -0.75 3.71 22.97
N VAL A 273 -0.27 4.29 21.86
CA VAL A 273 0.01 3.58 20.59
C VAL A 273 1.35 4.05 20.02
N LEU A 274 2.12 3.13 19.48
CA LEU A 274 3.35 3.39 18.73
C LEU A 274 3.14 3.07 17.25
N SER A 275 3.56 3.98 16.37
CA SER A 275 3.49 3.83 14.92
C SER A 275 4.90 3.90 14.32
N LEU A 276 5.37 2.78 13.80
CA LEU A 276 6.71 2.59 13.24
C LEU A 276 6.58 2.31 11.74
N SER A 277 6.79 3.33 10.91
CA SER A 277 6.83 3.17 9.45
C SER A 277 8.25 2.91 8.97
N LEU A 278 8.89 1.91 9.60
CA LEU A 278 10.29 1.54 9.40
C LEU A 278 10.44 0.01 9.50
N GLY A 279 11.47 -0.53 8.84
CA GLY A 279 11.75 -1.95 8.78
C GLY A 279 13.13 -2.21 8.19
N GLY A 280 13.73 -3.35 8.55
CA GLY A 280 14.99 -3.81 8.00
C GLY A 280 14.79 -4.71 6.78
N THR A 281 15.81 -4.79 5.93
CA THR A 281 15.86 -5.64 4.73
C THR A 281 16.38 -7.06 5.00
N THR A 282 16.91 -7.31 6.20
CA THR A 282 17.43 -8.63 6.60
C THR A 282 16.57 -9.26 7.67
N SER A 283 16.10 -10.49 7.41
CA SER A 283 15.51 -11.36 8.42
C SER A 283 16.60 -11.81 9.38
N ILE A 284 16.55 -11.29 10.61
CA ILE A 284 17.38 -11.72 11.73
C ILE A 284 16.49 -12.47 12.73
N SER A 285 17.05 -13.44 13.45
CA SER A 285 16.26 -14.18 14.45
C SER A 285 15.79 -13.23 15.55
N VAL A 286 14.61 -13.52 16.12
CA VAL A 286 13.94 -12.62 17.07
C VAL A 286 14.80 -12.33 18.32
N ASP A 287 15.60 -13.31 18.76
CA ASP A 287 16.54 -13.17 19.88
C ASP A 287 17.76 -12.29 19.55
N GLN A 288 17.97 -11.98 18.27
CA GLN A 288 19.02 -11.10 17.76
C GLN A 288 18.48 -9.75 17.26
N ASP A 289 17.17 -9.52 17.32
CA ASP A 289 16.53 -8.26 16.95
C ASP A 289 16.17 -7.43 18.20
N PRO A 290 17.00 -6.45 18.58
CA PRO A 290 16.71 -5.63 19.76
C PRO A 290 15.47 -4.76 19.56
N ILE A 291 15.07 -4.42 18.32
CA ILE A 291 13.85 -3.63 18.08
C ILE A 291 12.63 -4.47 18.43
N SER A 292 12.60 -5.73 17.98
CA SER A 292 11.55 -6.68 18.34
C SER A 292 11.48 -6.91 19.85
N ILE A 293 12.62 -7.13 20.51
CA ILE A 293 12.68 -7.34 21.97
C ILE A 293 12.20 -6.11 22.74
N ASP A 294 12.61 -4.91 22.34
CA ASP A 294 12.22 -3.67 23.01
C ASP A 294 10.75 -3.33 22.76
N ALA A 295 10.24 -3.59 21.56
CA ALA A 295 8.81 -3.49 21.26
C ALA A 295 7.95 -4.44 22.11
N PHE A 296 8.47 -5.63 22.46
CA PHE A 296 7.78 -6.52 23.41
C PHE A 296 7.59 -5.85 24.77
N SER A 297 8.57 -5.08 25.24
CA SER A 297 8.47 -4.32 26.50
C SER A 297 7.39 -3.25 26.47
N ALA A 298 7.20 -2.58 25.32
CA ALA A 298 6.09 -1.65 25.12
C ALA A 298 4.74 -2.37 25.17
N VAL A 299 4.59 -3.49 24.46
CA VAL A 299 3.37 -4.30 24.43
C VAL A 299 3.04 -4.87 25.81
N ALA A 300 4.04 -5.34 26.56
CA ALA A 300 3.87 -5.83 27.93
C ALA A 300 3.38 -4.75 28.91
N LYS A 301 3.58 -3.47 28.58
CA LYS A 301 3.06 -2.31 29.33
C LYS A 301 1.71 -1.81 28.81
N GLY A 302 1.09 -2.54 27.87
CA GLY A 302 -0.23 -2.21 27.32
C GLY A 302 -0.20 -1.20 26.17
N ILE A 303 0.97 -0.96 25.57
CA ILE A 303 1.11 -0.05 24.42
C ILE A 303 1.02 -0.86 23.14
N LEU A 304 0.06 -0.56 22.27
CA LEU A 304 -0.04 -1.20 20.96
C LEU A 304 1.09 -0.69 20.06
N VAL A 305 1.85 -1.60 19.44
CA VAL A 305 2.90 -1.24 18.47
C VAL A 305 2.46 -1.67 17.07
N VAL A 306 2.39 -0.70 16.17
CA VAL A 306 1.96 -0.87 14.78
C VAL A 306 3.16 -0.64 13.86
N CYS A 307 3.47 -1.63 13.03
CA CYS A 307 4.60 -1.59 12.12
C CYS A 307 4.18 -1.84 10.67
N THR A 308 4.94 -1.31 9.71
CA THR A 308 4.79 -1.66 8.29
C THR A 308 5.31 -3.08 8.01
N ALA A 309 4.68 -3.79 7.07
CA ALA A 309 5.15 -5.09 6.58
C ALA A 309 6.38 -4.98 5.64
N GLY A 310 6.79 -3.77 5.25
CA GLY A 310 7.87 -3.56 4.27
C GLY A 310 7.37 -3.51 2.83
N ASN A 311 8.25 -3.07 1.93
CA ASN A 311 7.94 -2.80 0.52
C ASN A 311 8.72 -3.69 -0.47
N ASP A 312 9.39 -4.73 0.03
CA ASP A 312 10.28 -5.58 -0.78
C ASP A 312 9.53 -6.66 -1.59
N GLY A 313 8.19 -6.70 -1.51
CA GLY A 313 7.37 -7.60 -2.30
C GLY A 313 7.64 -7.51 -3.82
N PRO A 314 7.12 -8.47 -4.61
CA PRO A 314 5.99 -9.33 -4.28
C PRO A 314 6.36 -10.77 -3.91
N PHE A 315 7.65 -11.11 -3.77
CA PHE A 315 8.06 -12.48 -3.46
C PHE A 315 7.78 -12.84 -2.00
N GLN A 316 7.74 -14.14 -1.73
CA GLN A 316 7.56 -14.65 -0.36
C GLN A 316 8.73 -14.35 0.55
N GLY A 317 8.44 -14.26 1.85
CA GLY A 317 9.46 -14.12 2.88
C GLY A 317 10.16 -12.77 2.85
N LEU A 318 9.50 -11.76 2.25
CA LEU A 318 10.00 -10.39 2.15
C LEU A 318 9.24 -9.43 3.09
N ILE A 319 8.53 -9.97 4.07
CA ILE A 319 7.87 -9.18 5.10
C ILE A 319 8.91 -8.81 6.16
N SER A 320 8.86 -7.57 6.63
CA SER A 320 9.59 -7.11 7.82
C SER A 320 8.66 -7.10 9.04
N ASN A 321 9.23 -7.02 10.24
CA ASN A 321 8.47 -6.89 11.50
C ASN A 321 7.54 -8.10 11.76
N GLU A 322 8.07 -9.33 11.69
CA GLU A 322 7.29 -10.58 11.68
C GLU A 322 6.90 -11.12 13.07
N VAL A 323 7.21 -10.42 14.15
CA VAL A 323 6.98 -10.91 15.52
C VAL A 323 5.52 -10.79 15.97
N SER A 324 5.05 -11.75 16.75
CA SER A 324 3.64 -11.95 17.08
C SER A 324 3.00 -10.87 17.96
N TRP A 325 3.80 -10.03 18.61
CA TRP A 325 3.34 -8.93 19.46
C TRP A 325 3.18 -7.61 18.69
N LEU A 326 3.60 -7.54 17.43
CA LEU A 326 3.39 -6.36 16.58
C LEU A 326 2.11 -6.48 15.77
N LEU A 327 1.42 -5.36 15.56
CA LEU A 327 0.43 -5.25 14.50
C LEU A 327 1.14 -4.87 13.20
N THR A 328 1.41 -5.86 12.36
CA THR A 328 2.13 -5.67 11.10
C THR A 328 1.16 -5.43 9.94
N VAL A 329 1.30 -4.28 9.27
CA VAL A 329 0.32 -3.74 8.33
C VAL A 329 0.85 -3.79 6.90
N ALA A 330 0.12 -4.48 6.02
CA ALA A 330 0.37 -4.48 4.58
C ALA A 330 -0.31 -3.29 3.87
N ALA A 331 0.15 -2.96 2.66
CA ALA A 331 -0.43 -1.89 1.85
C ALA A 331 -1.45 -2.43 0.83
N GLY A 332 -2.62 -1.80 0.75
CA GLY A 332 -3.67 -2.09 -0.22
C GLY A 332 -4.03 -0.87 -1.07
N SER A 333 -4.62 -1.10 -2.25
CA SER A 333 -5.20 0.00 -3.06
C SER A 333 -6.61 0.36 -2.62
N MET A 334 -7.00 1.59 -2.95
CA MET A 334 -8.37 2.09 -2.81
C MET A 334 -9.04 2.29 -4.17
N ASN A 335 -10.32 2.66 -4.17
CA ASN A 335 -11.14 2.84 -5.37
C ASN A 335 -10.92 4.16 -6.14
N ARG A 336 -9.75 4.79 -5.99
CA ARG A 336 -9.41 6.06 -6.67
C ARG A 336 -8.18 5.88 -7.54
N SER A 337 -8.25 6.37 -8.78
CA SER A 337 -7.13 6.44 -9.72
C SER A 337 -6.99 7.85 -10.32
N PHE A 338 -5.78 8.20 -10.74
CA PHE A 338 -5.48 9.47 -11.40
C PHE A 338 -5.35 9.28 -12.90
N GLY A 339 -6.49 9.08 -13.55
CA GLY A 339 -6.56 8.86 -14.99
C GLY A 339 -6.08 10.07 -15.79
N VAL A 340 -5.40 9.81 -16.90
CA VAL A 340 -5.04 10.80 -17.91
C VAL A 340 -5.38 10.24 -19.30
N SER A 341 -5.75 11.11 -20.22
CA SER A 341 -6.01 10.73 -21.62
C SER A 341 -5.03 11.45 -22.54
N ILE A 342 -4.33 10.68 -23.36
CA ILE A 342 -3.45 11.18 -24.43
C ILE A 342 -4.23 11.11 -25.72
N HIS A 343 -4.44 12.27 -26.35
CA HIS A 343 -5.12 12.39 -27.63
C HIS A 343 -4.10 12.48 -28.77
N LEU A 344 -4.16 11.53 -29.70
CA LEU A 344 -3.32 11.49 -30.88
C LEU A 344 -4.00 12.21 -32.06
N VAL A 345 -3.18 12.74 -32.97
CA VAL A 345 -3.65 13.45 -34.18
C VAL A 345 -4.56 12.57 -35.06
N ASN A 346 -4.36 11.26 -35.06
CA ASN A 346 -5.18 10.31 -35.80
C ASN A 346 -6.56 10.01 -35.16
N GLY A 347 -6.96 10.80 -34.16
CA GLY A 347 -8.23 10.66 -33.45
C GLY A 347 -8.25 9.54 -32.40
N LYS A 348 -7.16 8.80 -32.20
CA LYS A 348 -7.08 7.79 -31.13
C LYS A 348 -6.86 8.47 -29.78
N SER A 349 -7.56 7.98 -28.77
CA SER A 349 -7.33 8.31 -27.36
C SER A 349 -6.70 7.12 -26.65
N ILE A 350 -5.64 7.37 -25.89
CA ILE A 350 -4.98 6.38 -25.02
C ILE A 350 -5.22 6.81 -23.59
N HIS A 351 -5.83 5.93 -22.80
CA HIS A 351 -6.04 6.16 -21.37
C HIS A 351 -4.87 5.57 -20.59
N GLY A 352 -4.34 6.33 -19.66
CA GLY A 352 -3.28 5.92 -18.75
C GLY A 352 -3.47 6.56 -17.38
N GLU A 353 -2.42 6.54 -16.56
CA GLU A 353 -2.42 7.14 -15.24
C GLU A 353 -1.19 8.01 -15.05
N ALA A 354 -1.35 9.16 -14.40
CA ALA A 354 -0.26 10.08 -14.10
C ALA A 354 -0.56 10.85 -12.81
N LEU A 355 0.44 10.96 -11.93
CA LEU A 355 0.35 11.73 -10.69
C LEU A 355 0.58 13.23 -10.92
N THR A 356 1.54 13.56 -11.77
CA THR A 356 1.83 14.95 -12.14
C THR A 356 1.09 15.28 -13.43
N GLN A 357 0.03 16.07 -13.31
CA GLN A 357 -0.77 16.49 -14.46
C GLN A 357 -0.83 18.02 -14.51
N LYS A 358 -0.82 18.57 -15.71
CA LYS A 358 -1.15 19.97 -15.93
C LYS A 358 -2.67 20.07 -16.03
N LEU A 359 -3.32 20.66 -15.02
CA LEU A 359 -4.79 20.82 -14.96
C LEU A 359 -5.37 21.52 -16.19
N SER A 360 -4.60 22.44 -16.77
CA SER A 360 -4.92 23.12 -18.03
C SER A 360 -3.88 22.74 -19.08
N PRO A 361 -4.03 21.56 -19.72
CA PRO A 361 -3.13 21.14 -20.77
C PRO A 361 -3.24 22.11 -21.96
N SER A 362 -2.10 22.38 -22.59
CA SER A 362 -2.09 23.18 -23.81
C SER A 362 -2.82 22.43 -24.92
N SER A 363 -3.61 23.12 -25.74
CA SER A 363 -4.13 22.55 -27.00
C SER A 363 -3.05 22.37 -28.06
N LYS A 364 -1.81 22.81 -27.79
CA LYS A 364 -0.66 22.65 -28.68
C LYS A 364 -0.31 21.17 -28.80
N LEU A 365 -0.31 20.68 -30.04
CA LEU A 365 0.17 19.35 -30.37
C LEU A 365 1.69 19.29 -30.26
N HIS A 366 2.19 18.21 -29.68
CA HIS A 366 3.61 17.91 -29.58
C HIS A 366 3.94 16.70 -30.47
N PRO A 367 5.09 16.71 -31.18
CA PRO A 367 5.52 15.55 -31.96
C PRO A 367 5.80 14.37 -31.03
N LEU A 368 5.30 13.19 -31.40
CA LEU A 368 5.61 11.94 -30.70
C LEU A 368 6.82 11.29 -31.38
N LEU A 369 7.91 11.12 -30.63
CA LEU A 369 9.11 10.45 -31.11
C LEU A 369 9.18 9.04 -30.52
N TYR A 370 9.35 8.04 -31.39
CA TYR A 370 9.66 6.68 -31.00
C TYR A 370 10.94 6.25 -31.73
N LEU A 371 11.97 5.89 -30.97
CA LEU A 371 13.25 5.43 -31.49
C LEU A 371 13.37 3.93 -31.24
N GLU A 372 13.27 3.12 -32.30
CA GLU A 372 13.37 1.65 -32.20
C GLU A 372 14.70 1.20 -31.58
N GLU A 373 15.79 1.92 -31.85
CA GLU A 373 17.12 1.60 -31.30
C GLU A 373 17.30 2.01 -29.83
N ARG A 374 16.40 2.86 -29.29
CA ARG A 374 16.46 3.42 -27.93
C ARG A 374 15.11 3.35 -27.23
N TRP A 375 14.45 2.19 -27.35
CA TRP A 375 13.12 1.95 -26.81
C TRP A 375 13.08 1.83 -25.27
N TYR A 376 14.22 1.56 -24.63
CA TYR A 376 14.40 1.64 -23.19
C TYR A 376 14.98 3.03 -22.89
N CYS A 377 14.19 3.93 -22.29
CA CYS A 377 14.54 5.32 -22.00
C CYS A 377 15.64 5.45 -20.93
N ASN A 378 16.81 4.83 -21.14
CA ASN A 378 17.96 4.91 -20.26
C ASN A 378 18.92 5.98 -20.81
N TYR A 379 18.64 7.24 -20.50
CA TYR A 379 19.49 8.36 -20.88
C TYR A 379 20.60 8.54 -19.85
N GLU A 380 21.72 7.83 -20.02
CA GLU A 380 22.96 8.23 -19.38
C GLU A 380 23.51 9.46 -20.11
N GLY A 381 23.37 10.63 -19.51
CA GLY A 381 24.22 11.79 -19.81
C GLY A 381 23.65 12.92 -20.68
N ASP A 382 22.34 12.97 -20.98
CA ASP A 382 21.81 14.13 -21.71
C ASP A 382 20.53 14.71 -21.05
N SER A 383 20.71 15.82 -20.35
CA SER A 383 19.67 16.59 -19.66
C SER A 383 18.68 17.30 -20.60
N SER A 384 18.76 17.05 -21.91
CA SER A 384 18.04 17.80 -22.94
C SER A 384 16.74 17.13 -23.43
N ILE A 385 16.40 15.93 -22.96
CA ILE A 385 15.16 15.25 -23.36
C ILE A 385 14.14 15.34 -22.23
N ALA A 386 13.42 16.46 -22.19
CA ALA A 386 12.18 16.58 -21.43
C ALA A 386 11.06 15.85 -22.21
N GLY A 387 10.52 14.80 -21.63
CA GLY A 387 9.32 14.10 -22.09
C GLY A 387 8.03 14.88 -21.82
#